data_AF-A0A354ZZZ9-F1
#
_entry.id   AF-A0A354ZZZ9-F1
#
_cell.length_a   1.000
_cell.length_b   1.000
_cell.length_c   1.000
_cell.angle_alpha   90.00
_cell.angle_beta   90.00
_cell.angle_gamma   90.00
#
_symmetry.space_group_name_H-M   'P 1'
#
loop_
_entity.id
_entity.type
_entity.pdbx_description
1 polymer ?
#
loop_
_entity_poly.entity_id
_entity_poly.type
_entity_poly.pdbx_seq_one_letter_code
_entity_poly.pdbx_strand_id
1 'polypeptide(L)' 'MRNIQVMVKKLSHAEDLPLPRYMTPGSSGVDLLAAVEEAIFIQSGAFLLIPTGLTISLPEGF' A
#
# COMPACT_ATOMS: atom_id res chain seq x y z
N MET A 1 -17.01 12.64 9.14
CA MET A 1 -15.83 12.42 8.27
C MET A 1 -16.28 12.55 6.82
N ARG A 2 -15.48 13.17 5.95
CA ARG A 2 -15.78 13.14 4.51
C ARG A 2 -15.29 11.81 3.96
N ASN A 3 -16.18 11.04 3.36
CA ASN A 3 -15.80 9.86 2.62
C ASN A 3 -15.40 10.30 1.22
N ILE A 4 -14.18 9.97 0.81
CA ILE A 4 -13.72 10.12 -0.56
C ILE A 4 -13.60 8.74 -1.20
N GLN A 5 -13.90 8.67 -2.50
CA GLN A 5 -13.60 7.49 -3.29
C GLN A 5 -12.20 7.65 -3.89
N VAL A 6 -11.33 6.69 -3.60
CA VAL A 6 -10.01 6.59 -4.20
C VAL A 6 -10.01 5.35 -5.08
N MET A 7 -9.71 5.52 -6.36
CA MET A 7 -9.61 4.38 -7.27
C MET A 7 -8.27 3.69 -7.00
N VAL A 8 -8.32 2.38 -6.75
CA VAL A 8 -7.13 1.55 -6.51
C VAL A 8 -7.09 0.45 -7.55
N LYS A 9 -5.93 0.28 -8.18
CA LYS A 9 -5.65 -0.86 -9.06
C LYS A 9 -4.53 -1.68 -8.45
N LYS A 10 -4.76 -2.99 -8.32
CA LYS A 10 -3.73 -3.96 -7.99
C LYS A 10 -2.92 -4.30 -9.24
N LEU A 11 -1.61 -4.41 -9.06
CA LEU A 11 -0.69 -4.89 -10.09
C LEU A 11 -0.57 -6.41 -10.01
N SER A 12 -0.16 -7.03 -11.11
CA SER A 12 -0.14 -8.49 -11.26
C SER A 12 0.66 -9.25 -10.19
N HIS A 13 1.68 -8.62 -9.61
CA HIS A 13 2.56 -9.20 -8.58
C HIS A 13 2.02 -9.00 -7.14
N ALA A 14 0.79 -8.52 -6.98
CA ALA A 14 0.15 -8.34 -5.67
C ALA A 14 -1.28 -8.90 -5.65
N GLU A 15 -1.69 -9.70 -6.63
CA GLU A 15 -3.06 -10.18 -6.80
C GLU A 15 -3.55 -11.05 -5.62
N ASP A 16 -2.64 -11.69 -4.91
CA ASP A 16 -2.88 -12.47 -3.69
C ASP A 16 -3.00 -11.60 -2.42
N LEU A 17 -2.47 -10.37 -2.43
CA LEU A 17 -2.47 -9.48 -1.27
C LEU A 17 -3.83 -8.78 -1.05
N PRO A 18 -4.28 -8.57 0.20
CA PRO A 18 -5.49 -7.79 0.44
C PRO A 18 -5.27 -6.31 0.10
N LEU A 19 -6.36 -5.58 -0.21
CA LEU A 19 -6.31 -4.12 -0.24
C LEU A 19 -6.03 -3.56 1.17
N PRO A 20 -5.34 -2.41 1.28
CA PRO A 20 -5.12 -1.74 2.56
C PRO A 20 -6.44 -1.40 3.24
N ARG A 21 -6.47 -1.54 4.57
CA ARG A 21 -7.64 -1.19 5.38
C ARG A 21 -7.21 -0.48 6.65
N TYR A 22 -8.08 0.39 7.15
CA TYR A 22 -7.97 0.88 8.51
C TYR A 22 -8.20 -0.27 9.49
N MET A 23 -7.34 -0.39 10.49
CA MET A 23 -7.41 -1.50 11.45
C MET A 23 -8.50 -1.28 12.50
N THR A 24 -8.74 -0.01 12.88
CA THR A 24 -9.77 0.40 13.84
C THR A 24 -10.51 1.65 13.34
N PRO A 25 -11.71 1.96 13.88
CA PRO A 25 -12.47 3.15 13.48
C PRO A 25 -11.76 4.50 13.68
N GLY A 26 -10.78 4.56 14.59
CA GLY A 26 -10.02 5.78 14.90
C GLY A 26 -8.64 5.85 14.22
N SER A 27 -8.31 4.90 13.35
CA SER A 27 -7.01 4.87 12.68
C SER A 27 -6.86 6.05 11.71
N SER A 28 -5.75 6.77 11.80
CA SER A 28 -5.45 7.90 10.90
C SER A 28 -4.73 7.48 9.60
N GLY A 29 -4.20 6.26 9.55
CA GLY A 29 -3.48 5.72 8.41
C GLY A 29 -3.80 4.24 8.14
N VAL A 30 -3.26 3.73 7.04
CA VAL A 30 -3.39 2.34 6.63
C VAL A 30 -2.00 1.74 6.40
N ASP A 31 -1.85 0.46 6.71
CA ASP A 31 -0.62 -0.27 6.46
C ASP A 31 -0.55 -0.68 4.98
N LEU A 32 0.65 -0.59 4.40
CA LEU A 32 0.95 -1.11 3.07
C LEU A 32 1.78 -2.39 3.22
N LEU A 33 1.44 -3.40 2.42
CA LEU A 33 2.16 -4.67 2.39
C LEU A 33 3.25 -4.64 1.32
N ALA A 34 4.35 -5.34 1.58
CA ALA A 34 5.40 -5.57 0.60
C ALA A 34 4.92 -6.61 -0.42
N ALA A 35 4.84 -6.21 -1.69
CA ALA A 35 4.47 -7.08 -2.81
C ALA A 35 5.73 -7.73 -3.41
N VAL A 36 6.33 -8.64 -2.64
CA VAL A 36 7.56 -9.35 -2.98
C VAL A 36 7.32 -10.86 -2.90
N GLU A 37 7.90 -11.61 -3.83
CA GLU A 37 7.74 -13.07 -3.88
C GLU A 37 8.58 -13.78 -2.83
N GLU A 38 9.72 -13.19 -2.46
CA GLU A 38 10.68 -13.75 -1.51
C GLU A 38 11.15 -12.71 -0.49
N ALA A 39 11.76 -13.17 0.59
CA ALA A 39 12.31 -12.30 1.62
C ALA A 39 13.47 -11.46 1.08
N ILE A 40 13.42 -10.15 1.30
CA ILE A 40 14.48 -9.21 0.92
C ILE A 40 15.27 -8.80 2.17
N PHE A 41 16.60 -8.97 2.11
CA PHE A 41 17.51 -8.52 3.17
C PHE A 41 18.05 -7.12 2.86
N ILE A 42 17.80 -6.17 3.76
CA ILE A 42 18.34 -4.79 3.66
C ILE A 42 19.57 -4.70 4.57
N GLN A 43 20.73 -4.43 3.97
CA GLN A 43 21.99 -4.28 4.71
C GLN A 43 22.00 -2.98 5.54
N SER A 44 22.80 -2.94 6.60
CA SER A 44 22.93 -1.74 7.45
C SER A 44 23.39 -0.53 6.62
N GLY A 45 22.65 0.58 6.73
CA GLY A 45 22.88 1.81 5.98
C GLY A 45 22.39 1.79 4.52
N ALA A 46 21.83 0.69 4.03
CA ALA A 46 21.27 0.60 2.68
C ALA A 46 19.80 1.06 2.65
N PHE A 47 19.37 1.52 1.47
CA PHE A 47 17.98 1.83 1.15
C PHE A 47 17.55 0.99 -0.05
N LEU A 48 16.31 0.49 -0.01
CA LEU A 48 15.71 -0.27 -1.12
C LEU A 48 14.28 0.21 -1.35
N LEU A 49 13.88 0.20 -2.62
CA LEU A 49 12.49 0.41 -3.02
C LEU A 49 11.76 -0.92 -2.91
N ILE A 50 10.78 -0.99 -2.00
CA ILE A 50 9.91 -2.15 -1.85
C ILE A 50 8.58 -1.84 -2.53
N PRO A 51 8.18 -2.63 -3.54
CA PRO A 51 6.92 -2.41 -4.23
C PRO A 51 5.75 -2.74 -3.31
N THR A 52 4.68 -1.95 -3.42
CA THR A 52 3.40 -2.23 -2.75
C THR A 52 2.42 -2.97 -3.66
N GLY A 53 2.69 -2.99 -4.97
CA GLY A 53 1.81 -3.57 -5.98
C GLY A 53 0.50 -2.81 -6.17
N LEU A 54 0.43 -1.55 -5.73
CA LEU A 54 -0.76 -0.71 -5.83
C LEU A 54 -0.48 0.56 -6.62
N THR A 55 -1.44 0.97 -7.44
CA THR A 55 -1.51 2.33 -7.99
C THR A 55 -2.83 2.96 -7.57
N ILE A 56 -2.79 4.23 -7.16
CA ILE A 56 -3.98 4.97 -6.74
C ILE A 56 -4.22 6.18 -7.62
N SER A 57 -5.49 6.54 -7.80
CA SER A 57 -5.91 7.83 -8.34
C SER A 57 -6.56 8.63 -7.22
N LEU A 58 -5.79 9.56 -6.64
CA LEU A 58 -6.29 10.47 -5.62
C LEU A 58 -7.03 11.64 -6.31
N PRO A 59 -8.25 11.99 -5.89
CA PRO A 59 -8.92 13.18 -6.39
C PRO A 59 -8.16 14.45 -6.00
N GLU A 60 -8.21 15.47 -6.87
CA GLU A 60 -7.58 16.76 -6.61
C GLU A 60 -8.12 17.41 -5.32
N GLY A 61 -7.23 18.05 -4.55
CA GLY A 61 -7.59 18.74 -3.29
C GLY A 61 -7.60 17.86 -2.04
N PHE A 62 -7.04 16.66 -2.12
CA PHE A 62 -6.83 15.73 -1.00
C PHE A 62 -5.35 15.38 -0.82
#